data_AF-A0A3D3MAS4-F1
#
_entry.id   AF-A0A3D3MAS4-F1
#
_cell.length_a   1.000
_cell.length_b   1.000
_cell.length_c   1.000
_cell.angle_alpha   90.00
_cell.angle_beta   90.00
_cell.angle_gamma   90.00
#
_symmetry.space_group_name_H-M   'P 1'
#
loop_
_entity.id
_entity.type
_entity.pdbx_description
1 polymer ?
#
loop_
_entity_poly.entity_id
_entity_poly.type
_entity_poly.pdbx_seq_one_letter_code
_entity_poly.pdbx_strand_id
1 'polypeptide(L)'
;MRLPSTSGNVRRDYLGNFTTGLKMNLMDKNLQINVFVSDIFKESKSKGAIYYTTGTHYFNNYYDARRLNLSATYTFGNKKVKGADRNVKFDEKNRAN
;
A
#
# COMPACT_ATOMS: atom_id res chain seq x y z
N MET A 1 27.98 5.58 -25.45
CA MET A 1 28.85 4.41 -25.69
C MET A 1 28.41 3.29 -24.74
N ARG A 2 27.80 2.21 -25.26
CA ARG A 2 27.44 1.03 -24.46
C ARG A 2 28.55 -0.01 -24.62
N LEU A 3 29.15 -0.43 -23.51
CA LEU A 3 30.20 -1.44 -23.48
C LEU A 3 29.59 -2.85 -23.69
N PRO A 4 30.36 -3.80 -24.26
CA PRO A 4 29.91 -5.19 -24.42
C PRO A 4 29.48 -5.77 -23.07
N SER A 5 28.28 -6.35 -23.03
CA SER A 5 27.68 -6.95 -21.84
C SER A 5 27.29 -8.38 -22.17
N THR A 6 27.87 -9.35 -21.46
CA THR A 6 27.41 -10.74 -21.49
C THR A 6 26.40 -10.91 -20.35
N SER A 7 25.11 -11.06 -20.71
CA SER A 7 24.05 -11.37 -19.74
C SER A 7 24.15 -12.85 -19.35
N GLY A 8 24.87 -13.13 -18.26
CA GLY A 8 25.03 -14.48 -17.72
C GLY A 8 23.75 -15.05 -17.11
N ASN A 9 23.74 -16.37 -16.90
CA ASN A 9 22.69 -17.10 -16.19
C ASN A 9 22.54 -16.55 -14.76
N VAL A 10 21.56 -15.67 -14.54
CA VAL A 10 21.26 -15.12 -13.21
C VAL A 10 20.18 -15.97 -12.56
N ARG A 11 20.53 -16.61 -11.44
CA ARG A 11 19.55 -17.26 -10.57
C ARG A 11 19.22 -16.32 -9.42
N ARG A 12 18.00 -15.78 -9.42
CA ARG A 12 17.46 -14.99 -8.29
C ARG A 12 16.68 -15.92 -7.37
N ASP A 13 16.89 -15.76 -6.08
CA ASP A 13 16.05 -16.40 -5.07
C ASP A 13 14.67 -15.72 -5.03
N TYR A 14 13.67 -16.47 -4.56
CA TYR A 14 12.29 -16.00 -4.45
C TYR A 14 12.20 -14.72 -3.61
N LEU A 15 11.51 -13.71 -4.15
CA LEU A 15 11.28 -12.43 -3.50
C LEU A 15 9.79 -12.26 -3.30
N GLY A 16 9.33 -12.46 -2.07
CA GLY A 16 7.95 -12.32 -1.64
C GLY A 16 7.79 -11.08 -0.76
N ASN A 17 6.73 -10.30 -0.99
CA ASN A 17 6.30 -9.27 -0.05
C ASN A 17 4.83 -9.51 0.31
N PHE A 18 4.59 -9.83 1.58
CA PHE A 18 3.23 -9.95 2.10
C PHE A 18 2.98 -8.81 3.10
N THR A 19 1.96 -8.00 2.79
CA THR A 19 1.54 -6.85 3.60
C THR A 19 0.08 -7.06 4.02
N THR A 20 -0.22 -6.88 5.30
CA THR A 20 -1.58 -6.93 5.84
C THR A 20 -1.87 -5.72 6.71
N GLY A 21 -3.14 -5.42 6.96
CA GLY A 21 -3.53 -4.33 7.83
C GLY A 21 -4.96 -4.40 8.33
N LEU A 22 -5.22 -3.67 9.41
CA LEU A 22 -6.52 -3.53 10.05
C LEU A 22 -6.94 -2.07 10.06
N LYS A 23 -8.23 -1.84 9.82
CA LYS A 23 -8.86 -0.53 9.87
C LYS A 23 -10.05 -0.56 10.81
N MET A 24 -10.05 0.30 11.81
CA MET A 24 -11.12 0.43 12.80
C MET A 24 -11.70 1.84 12.73
N ASN A 25 -13.03 1.93 12.67
CA ASN A 25 -13.77 3.18 12.78
C ASN A 25 -14.54 3.17 14.10
N LEU A 26 -14.34 4.20 14.90
CA LEU A 26 -14.93 4.41 16.22
C LEU A 26 -15.68 5.75 16.23
N MET A 27 -16.53 5.96 17.25
CA MET A 27 -17.24 7.23 17.49
C MET A 27 -18.02 7.71 16.24
N ASP A 28 -18.92 6.89 15.70
CA ASP A 28 -19.67 7.20 14.47
C ASP A 28 -18.78 7.61 13.28
N LYS A 29 -17.60 6.99 13.16
CA LYS A 29 -16.56 7.30 12.16
C LYS A 29 -15.87 8.66 12.38
N ASN A 30 -15.92 9.24 13.58
CA ASN A 30 -15.11 10.42 13.93
C ASN A 30 -13.66 10.04 14.23
N LEU A 31 -13.41 8.82 14.71
CA LEU A 31 -12.07 8.33 14.99
C LEU A 31 -11.79 7.13 14.08
N GLN A 32 -10.73 7.21 13.30
CA GLN A 32 -10.27 6.13 12.44
C GLN A 32 -8.85 5.74 12.85
N ILE A 33 -8.65 4.46 13.12
CA ILE A 33 -7.35 3.89 13.44
C ILE A 33 -7.01 2.91 12.33
N ASN A 34 -5.81 3.03 11.76
CA ASN A 34 -5.30 2.08 10.79
C ASN A 34 -3.94 1.53 11.26
N VAL A 35 -3.76 0.23 11.10
CA VAL A 35 -2.51 -0.47 11.39
C VAL A 35 -2.13 -1.27 10.16
N PHE A 36 -0.90 -1.13 9.68
CA PHE A 36 -0.37 -1.88 8.54
C PHE A 36 0.97 -2.48 8.89
N VAL A 37 1.15 -3.75 8.53
CA VAL A 37 2.41 -4.49 8.68
C VAL A 37 2.82 -4.98 7.30
N SER A 38 4.01 -4.58 6.87
CA SER A 38 4.62 -5.00 5.61
C SER A 38 5.73 -6.02 5.82
N ASP A 39 5.92 -6.88 4.83
CA ASP A 39 6.96 -7.93 4.80
C ASP A 39 6.94 -8.83 6.05
N ILE A 40 5.76 -9.38 6.38
CA ILE A 40 5.55 -10.20 7.59
C ILE A 40 6.54 -11.37 7.63
N PHE A 41 6.74 -12.06 6.51
CA PHE A 41 7.61 -13.22 6.40
C PHE A 41 9.11 -12.88 6.24
N LYS A 42 9.49 -11.60 6.13
CA LYS A 42 10.89 -11.15 5.94
C LYS A 42 11.52 -11.73 4.66
N GLU A 43 10.72 -11.83 3.61
CA GLU A 43 11.07 -12.49 2.34
C GLU A 43 11.50 -11.48 1.26
N SER A 44 11.40 -10.18 1.54
CA SER A 44 11.88 -9.12 0.66
C SER A 44 13.41 -8.96 0.70
N LYS A 45 14.14 -10.06 0.50
CA LYS A 45 15.61 -10.08 0.39
C LYS A 45 15.98 -10.42 -1.04
N SER A 46 16.82 -9.59 -1.66
CA SER A 46 17.35 -9.88 -2.98
C SER A 46 18.65 -10.65 -2.84
N LYS A 47 18.57 -11.97 -3.04
CA LYS A 47 19.71 -12.87 -3.07
C LYS A 47 19.79 -13.51 -4.44
N GLY A 48 21.01 -13.68 -4.92
CA GLY A 48 21.23 -14.40 -6.15
C GLY A 48 22.71 -14.62 -6.43
N ALA A 49 22.94 -15.53 -7.36
CA ALA A 49 24.26 -15.84 -7.88
C ALA A 49 24.28 -15.56 -9.38
N ILE A 50 25.38 -14.95 -9.83
CA ILE A 50 25.67 -14.76 -11.24
C ILE A 50 26.77 -15.76 -11.60
N TYR A 51 26.46 -16.66 -12.52
CA TYR A 51 27.38 -17.69 -12.98
C TYR A 51 28.07 -17.22 -14.27
N TYR A 52 29.40 -17.06 -14.22
CA TYR A 52 30.26 -16.80 -15.38
C TYR A 52 31.16 -18.01 -15.66
N THR A 53 31.63 -18.16 -16.91
CA THR A 53 32.59 -19.21 -17.31
C THR A 53 33.87 -19.22 -16.47
N THR A 54 34.28 -18.07 -15.94
CA THR A 54 35.53 -17.88 -15.17
C THR A 54 35.34 -17.73 -13.67
N GLY A 55 34.11 -17.81 -13.14
CA GLY A 55 33.87 -17.67 -11.70
C GLY A 55 32.41 -17.40 -11.33
N THR A 56 32.06 -17.69 -10.07
CA THR A 56 30.72 -17.41 -9.53
C THR A 56 30.76 -16.16 -8.66
N HIS A 57 29.90 -15.18 -8.97
CA HIS A 57 29.75 -13.95 -8.19
C HIS A 57 28.46 -14.01 -7.38
N TYR A 58 28.56 -13.79 -6.07
CA TYR A 58 27.41 -13.76 -5.15
C TYR A 58 27.04 -12.32 -4.82
N PHE A 59 25.74 -12.01 -4.81
CA PHE A 59 25.23 -10.74 -4.29
C PHE A 59 24.16 -10.99 -3.22
N ASN A 60 24.26 -10.25 -2.12
CA ASN A 60 23.32 -10.30 -1.00
C ASN A 60 22.91 -8.87 -0.64
N ASN A 61 21.86 -8.37 -1.29
CA ASN A 61 21.35 -7.04 -1.05
C ASN A 61 20.30 -7.09 0.06
N TYR A 62 20.62 -6.42 1.17
CA TYR A 62 19.71 -6.25 2.30
C TYR A 62 18.78 -5.06 2.03
N TYR A 63 17.47 -5.31 2.08
CA TYR A 63 16.45 -4.27 2.08
C TYR A 63 15.74 -4.28 3.42
N ASP A 64 15.59 -3.09 4.02
CA ASP A 64 14.73 -2.94 5.19
C ASP A 64 13.28 -2.86 4.70
N ALA A 65 12.63 -4.01 4.63
CA ALA A 65 11.31 -4.16 4.03
C ALA A 65 10.20 -4.40 5.07
N ARG A 66 10.56 -4.82 6.29
CA ARG A 66 9.64 -5.00 7.40
C ARG A 66 9.30 -3.65 8.02
N ARG A 67 8.04 -3.23 7.91
CA ARG A 67 7.56 -1.94 8.43
C ARG A 67 6.24 -2.12 9.17
N LEU A 68 6.12 -1.48 10.34
CA LEU A 68 4.87 -1.31 11.07
C LEU A 68 4.45 0.16 10.95
N ASN A 69 3.27 0.40 10.42
CA ASN A 69 2.68 1.73 10.31
C ASN A 69 1.41 1.78 11.17
N LEU A 70 1.37 2.72 12.10
CA LEU A 70 0.20 3.03 12.92
C LEU A 70 -0.26 4.45 12.59
N SER A 71 -1.52 4.62 12.21
CA SER A 71 -2.13 5.93 12.00
C SER A 71 -3.44 6.06 12.75
N ALA A 72 -3.65 7.24 13.33
CA ALA A 72 -4.90 7.64 13.95
C ALA A 72 -5.35 8.95 13.33
N THR A 73 -6.60 9.03 12.92
CA THR A 73 -7.20 10.21 12.33
C THR A 73 -8.47 10.53 13.09
N TYR A 74 -8.55 11.74 13.63
CA TYR A 74 -9.73 12.24 14.32
C TYR A 74 -10.34 13.41 13.55
N THR A 75 -11.63 13.30 13.23
CA THR A 75 -12.36 14.32 12.49
C THR A 75 -13.23 15.15 13.44
N PHE A 76 -12.87 16.43 13.56
CA PHE A 76 -13.64 17.45 14.27
C PHE A 76 -14.65 18.10 13.30
N GLY A 77 -15.87 18.39 13.75
CA GLY A 77 -16.88 19.09 12.96
C GLY A 77 -18.31 18.57 13.17
N ASN A 78 -19.30 19.43 12.90
CA ASN A 78 -20.70 19.11 13.13
C ASN A 78 -21.25 18.28 11.95
N LYS A 79 -21.48 16.98 12.16
CA LYS A 79 -22.00 16.06 11.10
C LYS A 79 -23.46 16.30 10.75
N LYS A 80 -24.21 17.01 11.60
CA LYS A 80 -25.60 17.41 11.41
C LYS A 80 -25.70 18.80 10.75
N VAL A 81 -24.98 19.04 9.66
CA VAL A 81 -25.24 20.24 8.86
C VAL A 81 -26.63 20.05 8.23
N LYS A 82 -27.61 20.82 8.70
CA LYS A 82 -29.04 20.79 8.29
C LYS A 82 -29.30 21.01 6.78
N GLY A 83 -28.27 21.02 5.93
CA GLY A 83 -28.37 21.27 4.49
C GLY A 83 -27.79 20.18 3.57
N ALA A 84 -27.31 19.05 4.11
CA ALA A 84 -26.81 17.93 3.28
C ALA A 84 -27.94 17.14 2.60
N ASP A 85 -29.14 17.14 3.18
CA ASP A 85 -30.37 16.72 2.52
C ASP A 85 -31.01 17.93 1.82
N ARG A 86 -30.43 18.39 0.71
CA ARG A 86 -31.24 19.11 -0.28
C ARG A 86 -32.13 18.09 -0.99
N ASN A 87 -33.15 17.61 -0.28
CA ASN A 87 -34.31 17.02 -0.94
C ASN A 87 -35.03 18.18 -1.62
N VAL A 88 -34.63 18.49 -2.85
CA VAL A 88 -35.31 19.45 -3.70
C VAL A 88 -36.65 18.81 -4.08
N LYS A 89 -37.65 19.00 -3.23
CA LYS A 89 -39.04 18.72 -3.58
C LYS A 89 -39.42 19.71 -4.68
N PHE A 90 -39.36 19.25 -5.93
CA PHE A 90 -39.95 19.95 -7.07
C PHE A 90 -41.48 19.82 -7.00
N ASP A 91 -42.11 20.48 -6.02
CA ASP A 91 -43.57 20.62 -5.95
C ASP A 91 -44.11 21.54 -7.07
N GLU A 92 -43.22 22.22 -7.81
CA GLU A 92 -43.56 23.10 -8.93
C GLU A 92 -43.98 22.37 -10.22
N LYS A 93 -43.80 21.03 -10.31
CA LYS A 93 -44.07 20.31 -11.58
C LYS A 93 -45.56 20.07 -11.86
N ASN A 94 -46.44 20.25 -10.87
CA ASN A 94 -47.89 20.02 -11.00
C ASN A 94 -48.71 21.31 -11.12
N ARG A 95 -48.09 22.46 -11.41
CA ARG A 95 -48.79 23.74 -11.62
C ARG A 95 -48.88 24.20 -13.07
N ALA A 96 -48.37 23.43 -14.03
CA ALA A 96 -48.50 23.72 -15.44
C ALA A 96 -49.28 22.60 -16.15
N ASN A 97 -50.57 22.90 -16.37
CA ASN A 97 -51.55 22.25 -17.26
C ASN A 97 -52.16 20.91 -16.85
#